data_AF-A0A9E4L839-F1
#
_entry.id   AF-A0A9E4L839-F1
#
_cell.length_a   1.000
_cell.length_b   1.000
_cell.length_c   1.000
_cell.angle_alpha   90.00
_cell.angle_beta   90.00
_cell.angle_gamma   90.00
#
_symmetry.space_group_name_H-M   'P 1'
#
loop_
_entity.id
_entity.type
_entity.pdbx_description
1 polymer ?
#
loop_
_entity_poly.entity_id
_entity_poly.type
_entity_poly.pdbx_seq_one_letter_code
_entity_poly.pdbx_strand_id
1 'polypeptide(L)'
;MPGKAPFGPSREPWLAIGVGLAVASLAGADELPTADPAELDKGKLLVAARQLADPNFAQSVVLLLGYGRLGALGVIINRPTAVQLSEVVPESLRVTPQAGVVYGGGPVAPSVMLLLFRAAQPPDESLPVFADVYLSGSPSVVEDELARGGTFRMYAGHAGWAPGQLDGEVERGDWHSVSPACGRPVVRADSAYDRPLGGAAAAAHRRPRLRLNPYRLERRGDMNALEEGTEIRLDFKKLGSIADKGLDVVPVVLQHARTGDVLFIGYANELALRETLERGQAVLWSTSRNELWHKGATSGDVLDLVEVRLNCEQNSLLYRVIPRRGGVCHTKDTDGQARPRCYYRRIARSGDALEFV
;
A
#
# COMPACT_ATOMS: atom_id res chain seq x y z
N MET A 1 -43.63 33.92 16.37
CA MET A 1 -42.30 34.09 15.72
C MET A 1 -41.46 32.85 15.99
N PRO A 2 -41.26 31.96 15.01
CA PRO A 2 -40.27 30.89 15.09
C PRO A 2 -39.01 31.27 14.28
N GLY A 3 -37.84 31.25 14.91
CA GLY A 3 -36.55 31.50 14.26
C GLY A 3 -35.73 30.21 14.17
N LYS A 4 -35.44 29.79 12.93
CA LYS A 4 -34.63 28.62 12.55
C LYS A 4 -33.11 28.87 12.67
N ALA A 5 -32.41 27.79 13.03
CA ALA A 5 -31.11 27.31 12.49
C ALA A 5 -29.80 28.07 12.85
N PRO A 6 -28.60 27.46 12.72
CA PRO A 6 -28.30 26.17 12.06
C PRO A 6 -27.41 25.16 12.83
N PHE A 7 -27.52 23.92 12.36
CA PHE A 7 -26.54 22.85 12.48
C PHE A 7 -25.11 23.35 12.20
N GLY A 8 -24.20 23.10 13.14
CA GLY A 8 -22.76 23.10 12.89
C GLY A 8 -22.29 21.69 12.49
N PRO A 9 -21.20 21.57 11.70
CA PRO A 9 -20.70 20.27 11.27
C PRO A 9 -20.20 19.47 12.48
N SER A 10 -20.70 18.23 12.60
CA SER A 10 -20.23 17.25 13.58
C SER A 10 -18.73 16.99 13.35
N ARG A 11 -17.93 17.41 14.34
CA ARG A 11 -16.53 17.04 14.49
C ARG A 11 -16.48 15.67 15.14
N GLU A 12 -16.27 14.62 14.35
CA GLU A 12 -15.83 13.34 14.89
C GLU A 12 -14.43 13.04 14.35
N PRO A 13 -13.36 13.33 15.11
CA PRO A 13 -12.06 12.76 14.84
C PRO A 13 -11.99 11.38 15.50
N TRP A 14 -11.44 10.40 14.80
CA TRP A 14 -11.13 9.04 15.30
C TRP A 14 -12.33 8.11 15.51
N LEU A 15 -12.68 7.37 14.46
CA LEU A 15 -13.25 6.04 14.67
C LEU A 15 -12.10 5.03 14.75
N ALA A 16 -11.79 4.70 15.99
CA ALA A 16 -10.98 3.56 16.38
C ALA A 16 -11.61 2.26 15.85
N ILE A 17 -10.84 1.49 15.08
CA ILE A 17 -11.00 0.04 15.01
C ILE A 17 -9.59 -0.59 15.04
N GLY A 18 -9.21 -1.12 16.21
CA GLY A 18 -8.38 -2.32 16.29
C GLY A 18 -6.87 -2.22 16.05
N VAL A 19 -6.16 -1.26 16.65
CA VAL A 19 -4.68 -1.35 16.76
C VAL A 19 -4.25 -2.56 17.61
N GLY A 20 -5.10 -3.01 18.54
CA GLY A 20 -4.79 -4.11 19.45
C GLY A 20 -4.62 -5.50 18.83
N LEU A 21 -5.06 -5.75 17.59
CA LEU A 21 -5.05 -7.11 17.01
C LEU A 21 -3.89 -7.39 16.04
N ALA A 22 -3.44 -6.42 15.25
CA ALA A 22 -2.34 -6.66 14.30
C ALA A 22 -0.96 -6.70 14.98
N VAL A 23 -0.77 -5.93 16.04
CA VAL A 23 0.51 -5.83 16.75
C VAL A 23 0.61 -6.88 17.88
N ALA A 24 -0.49 -7.22 18.55
CA ALA A 24 -0.49 -8.21 19.63
C ALA A 24 -0.49 -9.68 19.16
N SER A 25 -0.96 -9.98 17.93
CA SER A 25 -1.04 -11.37 17.41
C SER A 25 0.33 -12.05 17.21
N LEU A 26 1.42 -11.29 17.22
CA LEU A 26 2.80 -11.80 17.14
C LEU A 26 3.54 -11.77 18.50
N ALA A 27 2.93 -11.20 19.55
CA ALA A 27 3.58 -11.00 20.85
C ALA A 27 3.43 -12.18 21.80
N GLY A 28 2.76 -13.26 21.39
CA GLY A 28 2.50 -14.44 22.22
C GLY A 28 3.05 -15.73 21.63
N ALA A 29 4.34 -16.01 21.85
CA ALA A 29 4.88 -17.37 21.94
C ALA A 29 6.26 -17.31 22.61
N ASP A 30 6.38 -17.94 23.78
CA ASP A 30 7.63 -18.16 24.53
C ASP A 30 8.75 -18.78 23.67
N GLU A 31 9.99 -18.47 24.08
CA GLU A 31 11.30 -18.79 23.48
C GLU A 31 11.62 -20.30 23.31
N LEU A 32 12.34 -20.63 22.22
CA LEU A 32 13.61 -21.40 22.14
C LEU A 32 14.00 -21.69 20.66
N PRO A 33 15.30 -21.85 20.32
CA PRO A 33 15.92 -21.24 19.15
C PRO A 33 16.06 -22.16 17.93
N THR A 34 16.03 -21.57 16.73
CA THR A 34 16.67 -22.13 15.53
C THR A 34 17.39 -21.01 14.77
N ALA A 35 18.65 -20.75 15.15
CA ALA A 35 19.63 -20.07 14.30
C ALA A 35 20.22 -21.13 13.33
N ASP A 36 20.53 -20.91 12.05
CA ASP A 36 20.83 -19.70 11.27
C ASP A 36 20.73 -20.02 9.76
N PRO A 37 20.35 -19.08 8.86
CA PRO A 37 21.36 -18.29 8.14
C PRO A 37 20.84 -16.88 7.73
N ALA A 38 21.23 -15.71 8.23
CA ALA A 38 22.35 -15.24 9.02
C ALA A 38 21.83 -14.10 9.95
N GLU A 39 21.60 -14.39 11.24
CA GLU A 39 21.18 -13.49 12.32
C GLU A 39 19.95 -12.60 12.07
N LEU A 40 18.81 -13.18 11.67
CA LEU A 40 17.53 -12.48 11.71
C LEU A 40 16.91 -12.59 13.10
N ASP A 41 16.60 -11.44 13.69
CA ASP A 41 15.90 -11.35 14.97
C ASP A 41 15.21 -9.99 15.12
N LYS A 42 14.25 -9.93 16.03
CA LYS A 42 13.63 -8.69 16.47
C LYS A 42 14.69 -7.69 16.96
N GLY A 43 14.54 -6.43 16.57
CA GLY A 43 15.49 -5.36 16.89
C GLY A 43 16.68 -5.25 15.94
N LYS A 44 16.85 -6.17 14.98
CA LYS A 44 17.85 -6.04 13.91
C LYS A 44 17.41 -5.02 12.86
N LEU A 45 18.38 -4.51 12.10
CA LEU A 45 18.14 -3.66 10.94
C LEU A 45 18.37 -4.48 9.67
N LEU A 46 17.45 -4.37 8.72
CA LEU A 46 17.63 -4.86 7.36
C LEU A 46 18.04 -3.71 6.46
N VAL A 47 19.19 -3.83 5.81
CA VAL A 47 19.68 -2.86 4.84
C VAL A 47 19.44 -3.43 3.45
N ALA A 48 18.63 -2.73 2.66
CA ALA A 48 18.34 -3.13 1.28
C ALA A 48 19.62 -3.17 0.46
N ALA A 49 19.85 -4.29 -0.24
CA ALA A 49 20.95 -4.39 -1.17
C ALA A 49 20.73 -3.45 -2.37
N ARG A 50 21.82 -3.03 -3.03
CA ARG A 50 21.76 -2.06 -4.13
C ARG A 50 20.93 -2.53 -5.32
N GLN A 51 20.86 -3.85 -5.52
CA GLN A 51 20.13 -4.50 -6.60
C GLN A 51 18.63 -4.71 -6.29
N LEU A 52 18.17 -4.47 -5.06
CA LEU A 52 16.76 -4.63 -4.71
C LEU A 52 15.91 -3.63 -5.51
N ALA A 53 15.18 -4.15 -6.49
CA ALA A 53 14.45 -3.36 -7.48
C ALA A 53 13.04 -2.97 -7.04
N ASP A 54 12.54 -3.52 -5.93
CA ASP A 54 11.22 -3.17 -5.42
C ASP A 54 11.21 -1.68 -5.01
N PRO A 55 10.38 -0.83 -5.63
CA PRO A 55 10.34 0.60 -5.32
C PRO A 55 9.91 0.89 -3.87
N ASN A 56 9.17 -0.01 -3.23
CA ASN A 56 8.80 0.11 -1.82
C ASN A 56 9.99 -0.06 -0.89
N PHE A 57 11.05 -0.78 -1.30
CA PHE A 57 12.15 -1.15 -0.39
C PHE A 57 13.54 -0.78 -0.92
N ALA A 58 13.65 -0.31 -2.16
CA ALA A 58 14.90 0.18 -2.74
C ALA A 58 15.51 1.29 -1.86
N GLN A 59 16.79 1.12 -1.52
CA GLN A 59 17.55 2.04 -0.67
C GLN A 59 16.97 2.25 0.74
N SER A 60 16.16 1.29 1.22
CA SER A 60 15.56 1.36 2.56
C SER A 60 16.44 0.70 3.63
N VAL A 61 16.26 1.20 4.86
CA VAL A 61 16.69 0.53 6.08
C VAL A 61 15.42 0.22 6.88
N VAL A 62 15.19 -1.04 7.20
CA VAL A 62 14.02 -1.49 7.96
C VAL A 62 14.46 -1.90 9.36
N LEU A 63 13.76 -1.45 10.39
CA LEU A 63 13.87 -2.01 11.74
C LEU A 63 12.89 -3.16 11.89
N LEU A 64 13.39 -4.35 12.24
CA LEU A 64 12.54 -5.50 12.55
C LEU A 64 11.89 -5.32 13.92
N LEU A 65 10.55 -5.30 13.92
CA LEU A 65 9.69 -5.19 15.09
C LEU A 65 9.28 -6.56 15.63
N GLY A 66 9.27 -7.57 14.76
CA GLY A 66 9.00 -8.96 15.11
C GLY A 66 9.48 -9.90 14.01
N TYR A 67 9.92 -11.09 14.41
CA TYR A 67 10.40 -12.13 13.51
C TYR A 67 10.10 -13.50 14.11
N GLY A 68 9.56 -14.42 13.33
CA GLY A 68 9.30 -15.79 13.78
C GLY A 68 8.51 -16.62 12.76
N ARG A 69 7.96 -17.75 13.22
CA ARG A 69 7.27 -18.73 12.35
C ARG A 69 6.02 -18.20 11.64
N LEU A 70 5.43 -17.12 12.14
CA LEU A 70 4.25 -16.47 11.55
C LEU A 70 4.61 -15.37 10.54
N GLY A 71 5.91 -15.14 10.31
CA GLY A 71 6.40 -14.10 9.41
C GLY A 71 7.24 -13.05 10.13
N ALA A 72 7.44 -11.93 9.47
CA ALA A 72 8.22 -10.81 10.00
C ALA A 72 7.44 -9.49 9.88
N LEU A 73 7.70 -8.59 10.82
CA LEU A 73 7.12 -7.25 10.87
C LEU A 73 8.27 -6.25 11.01
N GLY A 74 8.22 -5.15 10.28
CA GLY A 74 9.22 -4.09 10.39
C GLY A 74 8.69 -2.71 10.02
N VAL A 75 9.50 -1.68 10.25
CA VAL A 75 9.24 -0.31 9.80
C VAL A 75 10.45 0.27 9.10
N ILE A 76 10.24 0.90 7.94
CA ILE A 76 11.28 1.62 7.21
C ILE A 76 11.65 2.88 8.00
N ILE A 77 12.90 2.95 8.46
CA ILE A 77 13.36 4.03 9.34
C ILE A 77 13.91 5.24 8.59
N ASN A 78 14.31 5.10 7.33
CA ASN A 78 15.02 6.16 6.58
C ASN A 78 14.18 6.81 5.48
N ARG A 79 12.85 6.82 5.61
CA ARG A 79 11.93 7.40 4.62
C ARG A 79 11.03 8.51 5.19
N PRO A 80 11.58 9.72 5.38
CA PRO A 80 10.77 10.87 5.79
C PRO A 80 9.73 11.22 4.71
N THR A 81 8.54 11.63 5.14
CA THR A 81 7.50 12.17 4.24
C THR A 81 7.50 13.70 4.26
N ALA A 82 6.66 14.31 3.43
CA ALA A 82 6.39 15.75 3.48
C ALA A 82 5.37 16.14 4.57
N VAL A 83 4.74 15.17 5.23
CA VAL A 83 3.69 15.41 6.23
C VAL A 83 4.33 15.75 7.56
N GLN A 84 4.08 16.97 8.04
CA GLN A 84 4.56 17.41 9.35
C GLN A 84 3.80 16.68 10.46
N LEU A 85 4.49 16.36 11.57
CA LEU A 85 3.82 15.72 12.69
C LEU A 85 2.68 16.58 13.26
N SER A 86 2.84 17.91 13.24
CA SER A 86 1.81 18.86 13.66
C SER A 86 0.55 18.83 12.80
N GLU A 87 0.59 18.28 11.58
CA GLU A 87 -0.59 18.15 10.70
C GLU A 87 -1.43 16.92 11.03
N VAL A 88 -0.83 15.91 11.69
CA VAL A 88 -1.50 14.64 12.02
C VAL A 88 -1.89 14.52 13.48
N VAL A 89 -1.25 15.29 14.37
CA VAL A 89 -1.56 15.30 15.79
C VAL A 89 -2.69 16.32 16.08
N PRO A 90 -3.68 15.98 16.92
CA PRO A 90 -4.72 16.93 17.33
C PRO A 90 -4.16 18.24 17.88
N GLU A 91 -4.79 19.38 17.56
CA GLU A 91 -4.40 20.71 18.06
C GLU A 91 -4.36 20.81 19.60
N SER A 92 -5.10 19.94 20.29
CA SER A 92 -5.11 19.82 21.75
C SER A 92 -3.77 19.36 22.33
N LEU A 93 -2.96 18.64 21.55
CA LEU A 93 -1.64 18.18 21.93
C LEU A 93 -0.59 19.17 21.45
N ARG A 94 0.13 19.77 22.38
CA ARG A 94 1.23 20.69 22.08
C ARG A 94 2.42 19.91 21.53
N VAL A 95 2.48 19.77 20.22
CA VAL A 95 3.67 19.26 19.53
C VAL A 95 4.63 20.43 19.29
N THR A 96 5.86 20.32 19.77
CA THR A 96 6.88 21.33 19.43
C THR A 96 7.11 21.35 17.91
N PRO A 97 7.27 22.51 17.26
CA PRO A 97 7.55 22.58 15.81
C PRO A 97 8.81 21.81 15.37
N GLN A 98 9.70 21.47 16.30
CA GLN A 98 10.87 20.62 16.04
C GLN A 98 10.59 19.11 16.07
N ALA A 99 9.35 18.66 16.29
CA ALA A 99 9.01 17.24 16.40
C ALA A 99 9.16 16.46 15.08
N GLY A 100 9.42 17.16 13.98
CA GLY A 100 9.79 16.58 12.69
C GLY A 100 8.60 16.16 11.83
N VAL A 101 8.87 15.21 10.95
CA VAL A 101 7.92 14.68 9.96
C VAL A 101 7.45 13.28 10.34
N VAL A 102 6.33 12.88 9.77
CA VAL A 102 5.91 11.47 9.74
C VAL A 102 6.79 10.72 8.74
N TYR A 103 7.19 9.49 9.08
CA TYR A 103 7.97 8.61 8.23
C TYR A 103 7.06 7.57 7.56
N GLY A 104 7.35 7.19 6.33
CA GLY A 104 6.64 6.08 5.68
C GLY A 104 7.23 4.76 6.15
N GLY A 105 6.54 4.07 7.06
CA GLY A 105 7.02 2.84 7.70
C GLY A 105 6.90 1.60 6.81
N GLY A 106 6.11 1.64 5.74
CA GLY A 106 6.04 0.60 4.73
C GLY A 106 4.72 0.60 3.97
N PRO A 107 4.54 -0.33 3.02
CA PRO A 107 3.36 -0.35 2.14
C PRO A 107 2.10 -0.89 2.82
N VAL A 108 2.21 -1.59 3.95
CA VAL A 108 1.08 -2.23 4.63
C VAL A 108 0.41 -1.25 5.58
N ALA A 109 -0.92 -1.17 5.49
CA ALA A 109 -1.78 -0.37 6.36
C ALA A 109 -1.29 1.09 6.55
N PRO A 110 -1.16 1.90 5.47
CA PRO A 110 -0.58 3.25 5.53
C PRO A 110 -1.35 4.24 6.40
N SER A 111 -2.60 3.94 6.76
CA SER A 111 -3.41 4.71 7.71
C SER A 111 -3.10 4.40 9.18
N VAL A 112 -2.39 3.30 9.46
CA VAL A 112 -1.99 2.95 10.83
C VAL A 112 -0.80 3.79 11.23
N MET A 113 -0.96 4.51 12.33
CA MET A 113 0.09 5.33 12.92
C MET A 113 0.80 4.53 14.01
N LEU A 114 2.13 4.48 13.92
CA LEU A 114 2.99 3.76 14.86
C LEU A 114 4.02 4.73 15.44
N LEU A 115 4.07 4.82 16.76
CA LEU A 115 5.07 5.59 17.48
C LEU A 115 6.18 4.66 17.95
N LEU A 116 7.40 4.94 17.51
CA LEU A 116 8.61 4.34 18.06
C LEU A 116 9.24 5.36 19.01
N PHE A 117 9.46 5.00 20.26
CA PHE A 117 9.93 5.93 21.29
C PHE A 117 10.90 5.26 22.25
N ARG A 118 11.66 6.06 23.00
CA ARG A 118 12.52 5.57 24.09
C ARG A 118 11.91 5.89 25.44
N ALA A 119 11.84 4.89 26.31
CA ALA A 119 11.34 5.04 27.68
C ALA A 119 12.23 4.25 28.67
N ALA A 120 12.33 4.73 29.90
CA ALA A 120 13.09 4.00 30.93
C ALA A 120 12.37 2.71 31.38
N GLN A 121 11.04 2.67 31.25
CA GLN A 121 10.18 1.54 31.58
C GLN A 121 9.11 1.38 30.49
N PRO A 122 8.69 0.14 30.15
CA PRO A 122 7.63 -0.11 29.16
C PRO A 122 6.28 0.45 29.64
N PRO A 123 5.59 1.28 28.84
CA PRO A 123 4.16 1.55 29.05
C PRO A 123 3.29 0.31 28.81
N ASP A 124 2.14 0.21 29.48
CA ASP A 124 1.25 -0.96 29.44
C ASP A 124 0.76 -1.31 28.02
N GLU A 125 0.54 -0.32 27.17
CA GLU A 125 0.09 -0.50 25.77
C GLU A 125 1.23 -0.31 24.77
N SER A 126 2.40 -0.86 25.09
CA SER A 126 3.58 -0.82 24.23
C SER A 126 4.21 -2.19 24.05
N LEU A 127 4.88 -2.38 22.91
CA LEU A 127 5.73 -3.54 22.67
C LEU A 127 7.20 -3.16 22.81
N PRO A 128 8.00 -3.92 23.56
CA PRO A 128 9.46 -3.76 23.54
C PRO A 128 9.96 -4.10 22.13
N VAL A 129 10.91 -3.34 21.58
CA VAL A 129 11.57 -3.68 20.31
C VAL A 129 12.98 -4.17 20.59
N PHE A 130 13.82 -3.31 21.17
CA PHE A 130 15.15 -3.66 21.66
C PHE A 130 15.62 -2.62 22.70
N ALA A 131 16.43 -3.04 23.68
CA ALA A 131 16.92 -2.18 24.74
C ALA A 131 15.79 -1.35 25.39
N ASP A 132 15.87 -0.02 25.32
CA ASP A 132 14.89 0.94 25.85
C ASP A 132 13.97 1.52 24.76
N VAL A 133 13.88 0.87 23.61
CA VAL A 133 13.02 1.27 22.48
C VAL A 133 11.74 0.46 22.47
N TYR A 134 10.62 1.18 22.40
CA TYR A 134 9.27 0.62 22.42
C TYR A 134 8.47 1.11 21.21
N LEU A 135 7.48 0.31 20.83
CA LEU A 135 6.52 0.62 19.77
C LEU A 135 5.12 0.67 20.37
N SER A 136 4.34 1.69 20.03
CA SER A 136 2.90 1.71 20.34
C SER A 136 2.13 2.36 19.20
N GLY A 137 0.92 1.89 18.95
CA GLY A 137 -0.08 2.60 18.14
C GLY A 137 -1.29 3.03 18.96
N SER A 138 -1.22 2.92 20.29
CA SER A 138 -2.31 3.34 21.17
C SER A 138 -2.39 4.86 21.21
N PRO A 139 -3.58 5.46 21.02
CA PRO A 139 -3.75 6.90 21.17
C PRO A 139 -3.24 7.41 22.53
N SER A 140 -3.56 6.73 23.64
CA SER A 140 -3.16 7.20 24.98
C SER A 140 -1.64 7.30 25.14
N VAL A 141 -0.90 6.27 24.71
CA VAL A 141 0.57 6.25 24.77
C VAL A 141 1.16 7.33 23.85
N VAL A 142 0.56 7.54 22.67
CA VAL A 142 1.00 8.59 21.73
C VAL A 142 0.84 9.97 22.37
N GLU A 143 -0.31 10.24 22.97
CA GLU A 143 -0.60 11.51 23.63
C GLU A 143 0.38 11.78 24.79
N ASP A 144 0.61 10.77 25.63
CA ASP A 144 1.52 10.86 26.77
C ASP A 144 2.97 11.12 26.35
N GLU A 145 3.48 10.40 25.36
CA GLU A 145 4.87 10.55 24.90
C GLU A 145 5.10 11.87 24.16
N LEU A 146 4.11 12.34 23.41
CA LEU A 146 4.12 13.68 22.80
C LEU A 146 4.15 14.77 23.87
N ALA A 147 3.33 14.63 24.93
CA ALA A 147 3.28 15.59 26.03
C ALA A 147 4.57 15.60 26.87
N ARG A 148 5.23 14.45 27.02
CA ARG A 148 6.52 14.32 27.73
C ARG A 148 7.68 14.95 26.95
N GLY A 149 7.54 15.16 25.64
CA GLY A 149 8.63 15.67 24.79
C GLY A 149 9.81 14.71 24.70
N GLY A 150 9.54 13.40 24.77
CA GLY A 150 10.55 12.35 24.72
C GLY A 150 11.25 12.22 23.37
N THR A 151 12.16 11.25 23.26
CA THR A 151 12.75 10.90 21.96
C THR A 151 11.85 9.89 21.26
N PHE A 152 11.14 10.33 20.24
CA PHE A 152 10.21 9.50 19.47
C PHE A 152 10.29 9.77 17.97
N ARG A 153 9.70 8.87 17.19
CA ARG A 153 9.49 9.01 15.75
C ARG A 153 8.15 8.36 15.37
N MET A 154 7.38 9.05 14.54
CA MET A 154 6.06 8.62 14.08
C MET A 154 6.16 8.01 12.68
N TYR A 155 5.51 6.87 12.48
CA TYR A 155 5.47 6.13 11.22
C TYR A 155 4.02 5.94 10.76
N ALA A 156 3.82 6.08 9.45
CA ALA A 156 2.59 5.69 8.76
C ALA A 156 2.82 4.36 8.03
N GLY A 157 2.06 3.34 8.40
CA GLY A 157 2.18 1.98 7.88
C GLY A 157 3.43 1.23 8.35
N HIS A 158 3.57 0.00 7.86
CA HIS A 158 4.65 -0.91 8.21
C HIS A 158 5.01 -1.82 7.02
N ALA A 159 6.12 -2.54 7.17
CA ALA A 159 6.55 -3.61 6.28
C ALA A 159 6.20 -4.96 6.91
N GLY A 160 5.73 -5.90 6.10
CA GLY A 160 5.35 -7.23 6.54
C GLY A 160 5.86 -8.29 5.57
N TRP A 161 6.25 -9.43 6.11
CA TRP A 161 6.69 -10.61 5.38
C TRP A 161 5.86 -11.81 5.79
N ALA A 162 5.46 -12.62 4.81
CA ALA A 162 4.85 -13.92 5.07
C ALA A 162 5.86 -14.88 5.73
N PRO A 163 5.40 -15.98 6.37
CA PRO A 163 6.28 -17.02 6.91
C PRO A 163 7.35 -17.48 5.91
N GLY A 164 8.63 -17.42 6.31
CA GLY A 164 9.76 -17.86 5.48
C GLY A 164 10.14 -16.95 4.30
N GLN A 165 9.37 -15.88 4.05
CA GLN A 165 9.64 -14.98 2.91
C GLN A 165 10.92 -14.17 3.14
N LEU A 166 11.09 -13.61 4.34
CA LEU A 166 12.26 -12.80 4.68
C LEU A 166 13.54 -13.63 4.65
N ASP A 167 13.49 -14.88 5.13
CA ASP A 167 14.58 -15.85 5.07
C ASP A 167 15.07 -16.01 3.63
N GLY A 168 14.15 -16.31 2.71
CA GLY A 168 14.48 -16.48 1.29
C GLY A 168 14.96 -15.19 0.62
N GLU A 169 14.52 -14.02 1.05
CA GLU A 169 15.03 -12.73 0.57
C GLU A 169 16.47 -12.48 1.05
N VAL A 170 16.79 -12.81 2.30
CA VAL A 170 18.15 -12.72 2.85
C VAL A 170 19.09 -13.70 2.16
N GLU A 171 18.66 -14.95 1.95
CA GLU A 171 19.46 -15.96 1.25
C GLU A 171 19.79 -15.57 -0.20
N ARG A 172 18.86 -14.88 -0.89
CA ARG A 172 19.10 -14.32 -2.23
C ARG A 172 19.99 -13.08 -2.22
N GLY A 173 20.30 -12.53 -1.05
CA GLY A 173 21.10 -11.32 -0.89
C GLY A 173 20.33 -10.03 -1.19
N ASP A 174 19.00 -10.05 -1.08
CA ASP A 174 18.15 -8.86 -1.22
C ASP A 174 18.29 -7.93 0.01
N TRP A 175 18.59 -8.51 1.17
CA TRP A 175 18.79 -7.81 2.44
C TRP A 175 20.09 -8.20 3.13
N HIS A 176 20.69 -7.23 3.81
CA HIS A 176 21.77 -7.45 4.76
C HIS A 176 21.27 -7.17 6.18
N SER A 177 21.27 -8.20 7.04
CA SER A 177 20.97 -8.05 8.47
C SER A 177 22.16 -7.41 9.18
N VAL A 178 21.90 -6.36 9.97
CA VAL A 178 22.90 -5.72 10.82
C VAL A 178 22.32 -5.46 12.21
N SER A 179 23.12 -5.69 13.24
CA SER A 179 22.76 -5.27 14.60
C SER A 179 22.85 -3.75 14.72
N PRO A 180 21.87 -3.07 15.36
CA PRO A 180 22.02 -1.66 15.67
C PRO A 180 23.26 -1.47 16.53
N ALA A 181 24.15 -0.55 16.14
CA ALA A 181 25.32 -0.22 16.97
C ALA A 181 24.87 0.30 18.34
N CYS A 182 25.36 -0.33 19.42
CA CYS A 182 25.06 0.06 20.79
C CYS A 182 25.26 1.58 20.97
N GLY A 183 24.22 2.29 21.44
CA GLY A 183 24.28 3.71 21.75
C GLY A 183 24.02 4.70 20.61
N ARG A 184 23.72 4.27 19.37
CA ARG A 184 23.35 5.18 18.27
C ARG A 184 21.82 5.28 18.11
N PRO A 185 21.22 6.48 18.16
CA PRO A 185 19.77 6.62 18.18
C PRO A 185 19.17 6.31 16.80
N VAL A 186 18.36 5.24 16.72
CA VAL A 186 17.42 4.96 15.61
C VAL A 186 16.23 5.94 15.63
N VAL A 187 16.00 6.59 16.78
CA VAL A 187 14.80 7.37 17.10
C VAL A 187 15.05 8.90 17.06
N ARG A 188 16.19 9.38 16.55
CA ARG A 188 16.45 10.84 16.39
C ARG A 188 16.34 11.25 14.93
N ALA A 189 15.83 12.45 14.66
CA ALA A 189 15.72 13.04 13.32
C ALA A 189 17.06 13.26 12.56
N ASP A 190 18.20 13.06 13.25
CA ASP A 190 19.56 13.17 12.70
C ASP A 190 20.35 11.85 12.85
N SER A 191 19.68 10.70 12.71
CA SER A 191 20.37 9.42 12.85
C SER A 191 21.35 9.22 11.68
N ALA A 192 22.43 8.47 11.91
CA ALA A 192 23.37 8.12 10.84
C ALA A 192 22.71 7.35 9.68
N TYR A 193 21.52 6.77 9.91
CA TYR A 193 20.70 6.04 8.94
C TYR A 193 19.88 6.94 8.02
N ASP A 194 19.72 8.22 8.38
CA ASP A 194 19.02 9.21 7.55
C ASP A 194 19.92 9.76 6.41
N ARG A 195 21.23 9.43 6.43
CA ARG A 195 22.14 9.75 5.33
C ARG A 195 21.96 8.74 4.19
N PRO A 196 21.96 9.19 2.93
CA PRO A 196 22.01 8.28 1.77
C PRO A 196 23.18 7.32 1.91
N LEU A 197 22.94 6.02 1.69
CA LEU A 197 23.96 4.98 1.77
C LEU A 197 25.04 5.17 0.68
N GLY A 198 26.05 5.99 0.97
CA GLY A 198 27.32 6.11 0.25
C GLY A 198 27.32 7.01 -0.99
N GLY A 199 27.98 8.16 -0.89
CA GLY A 199 28.32 9.03 -2.01
C GLY A 199 29.64 8.64 -2.68
N ALA A 200 29.60 8.48 -4.00
CA ALA A 200 30.67 8.91 -4.90
C ALA A 200 29.98 9.79 -5.95
N ALA A 201 30.59 10.93 -6.28
CA ALA A 201 30.10 11.87 -7.27
C ALA A 201 29.92 11.17 -8.63
N ALA A 202 28.72 10.65 -8.89
CA ALA A 202 28.35 10.17 -10.21
C ALA A 202 27.93 11.38 -11.03
N ALA A 203 28.77 11.72 -12.01
CA ALA A 203 28.50 12.70 -13.03
C ALA A 203 27.05 12.61 -13.53
N ALA A 204 26.46 13.78 -13.73
CA ALA A 204 25.10 13.99 -14.18
C ALA A 204 24.80 13.26 -15.51
N HIS A 205 24.49 11.98 -15.46
CA HIS A 205 23.65 11.37 -16.49
C HIS A 205 22.21 11.70 -16.17
N ARG A 206 21.75 12.81 -16.75
CA ARG A 206 20.32 13.12 -16.93
C ARG A 206 19.68 11.95 -17.66
N ARG A 207 19.15 10.98 -16.92
CA ARG A 207 17.98 10.22 -17.39
C ARG A 207 16.76 11.11 -17.17
N PRO A 208 15.83 11.18 -18.13
CA PRO A 208 14.64 12.00 -17.96
C PRO A 208 13.88 11.51 -16.73
N ARG A 209 13.83 12.33 -15.69
CA ARG A 209 12.85 12.17 -14.63
C ARG A 209 11.49 12.26 -15.29
N LEU A 210 10.63 11.24 -15.13
CA LEU A 210 9.20 11.40 -15.32
C LEU A 210 8.79 12.63 -14.51
N ARG A 211 8.55 13.76 -15.18
CA ARG A 211 7.82 14.87 -14.58
C ARG A 211 6.35 14.48 -14.67
N LEU A 212 5.87 13.69 -13.72
CA LEU A 212 4.45 13.68 -13.44
C LEU A 212 4.13 15.06 -12.89
N ASN A 213 3.46 15.88 -13.70
CA ASN A 213 2.98 17.19 -13.33
C ASN A 213 1.94 17.01 -12.20
N PRO A 214 2.20 17.43 -10.96
CA PRO A 214 1.35 17.02 -9.83
C PRO A 214 -0.04 17.66 -9.83
N TYR A 215 -0.29 18.77 -10.51
CA TYR A 215 -1.58 19.45 -10.42
C TYR A 215 -1.90 20.26 -11.68
N ARG A 216 -2.73 19.68 -12.56
CA ARG A 216 -3.67 20.45 -13.37
C ARG A 216 -5.04 19.80 -13.27
N LEU A 217 -5.81 20.27 -12.28
CA LEU A 217 -7.25 20.02 -12.19
C LEU A 217 -7.91 20.76 -13.36
N GLU A 218 -7.91 20.15 -14.53
CA GLU A 218 -8.83 20.53 -15.60
C GLU A 218 -10.08 19.66 -15.53
N ARG A 219 -11.22 20.34 -15.68
CA ARG A 219 -12.58 19.85 -15.50
C ARG A 219 -12.80 18.49 -16.18
N ARG A 220 -13.68 17.71 -15.57
CA ARG A 220 -14.42 16.57 -16.14
C ARG A 220 -14.97 16.94 -17.53
N GLY A 221 -14.17 16.74 -18.58
CA GLY A 221 -14.45 17.30 -19.90
C GLY A 221 -13.45 16.83 -20.94
N ASP A 222 -13.57 15.55 -21.30
CA ASP A 222 -13.52 14.99 -22.67
C ASP A 222 -13.15 13.49 -22.57
N MET A 223 -14.15 12.59 -22.62
CA MET A 223 -13.91 11.14 -22.49
C MET A 223 -13.01 10.62 -23.62
N ASN A 224 -13.03 11.27 -24.79
CA ASN A 224 -12.15 10.92 -25.90
C ASN A 224 -10.67 11.15 -25.56
N ALA A 225 -10.33 12.16 -24.75
CA ALA A 225 -8.94 12.42 -24.39
C ALA A 225 -8.37 11.36 -23.44
N LEU A 226 -9.20 10.75 -22.58
CA LEU A 226 -8.76 9.66 -21.69
C LEU A 226 -8.61 8.33 -22.45
N GLU A 227 -9.52 8.07 -23.38
CA GLU A 227 -9.62 6.81 -24.12
C GLU A 227 -8.68 6.77 -25.33
N GLU A 228 -8.57 7.88 -26.05
CA GLU A 228 -7.79 7.97 -27.30
C GLU A 228 -6.53 8.85 -27.18
N GLY A 229 -6.36 9.57 -26.05
CA GLY A 229 -5.17 10.40 -25.83
C GLY A 229 -3.91 9.61 -25.51
N THR A 230 -2.77 10.28 -25.72
CA THR A 230 -1.42 9.76 -25.45
C THR A 230 -0.82 10.26 -24.13
N GLU A 231 -1.55 11.08 -23.37
CA GLU A 231 -1.09 11.59 -22.08
C GLU A 231 -1.34 10.56 -20.96
N ILE A 232 -0.38 10.40 -20.05
CA ILE A 232 -0.50 9.51 -18.89
C ILE A 232 -1.34 10.19 -17.80
N ARG A 233 -2.54 9.64 -17.53
CA ARG A 233 -3.46 10.13 -16.49
C ARG A 233 -3.87 9.00 -15.53
N LEU A 234 -2.92 8.49 -14.76
CA LEU A 234 -3.18 7.39 -13.80
C LEU A 234 -3.99 7.87 -12.60
N ASP A 235 -5.04 7.12 -12.26
CA ASP A 235 -5.87 7.37 -11.07
C ASP A 235 -5.39 6.52 -9.88
N PHE A 236 -4.39 7.04 -9.16
CA PHE A 236 -3.89 6.42 -7.92
C PHE A 236 -4.90 6.48 -6.75
N LYS A 237 -5.98 7.28 -6.87
CA LYS A 237 -7.02 7.39 -5.83
C LYS A 237 -8.15 6.38 -6.01
N LYS A 238 -8.14 5.60 -7.10
CA LYS A 238 -9.21 4.66 -7.44
C LYS A 238 -9.57 3.71 -6.31
N LEU A 239 -8.58 3.05 -5.70
CA LEU A 239 -8.80 2.10 -4.61
C LEU A 239 -9.23 2.81 -3.32
N GLY A 240 -8.63 3.97 -3.00
CA GLY A 240 -9.06 4.81 -1.89
C GLY A 240 -10.54 5.18 -1.99
N SER A 241 -11.00 5.61 -3.18
CA SER A 241 -12.42 5.92 -3.41
C SER A 241 -13.37 4.72 -3.26
N ILE A 242 -12.89 3.49 -3.41
CA ILE A 242 -13.68 2.28 -3.15
C ILE A 242 -13.77 2.05 -1.63
N ALA A 243 -12.63 2.18 -0.94
CA ALA A 243 -12.56 2.08 0.51
C ALA A 243 -13.41 3.15 1.22
N ASP A 244 -13.38 4.40 0.75
CA ASP A 244 -14.19 5.51 1.30
C ASP A 244 -15.70 5.26 1.20
N LYS A 245 -16.13 4.43 0.24
CA LYS A 245 -17.53 4.01 0.08
C LYS A 245 -17.90 2.80 0.93
N GLY A 246 -16.94 2.21 1.65
CA GLY A 246 -17.14 1.02 2.46
C GLY A 246 -17.54 -0.21 1.64
N LEU A 247 -17.01 -0.37 0.42
CA LEU A 247 -17.35 -1.50 -0.45
C LEU A 247 -16.42 -2.69 -0.21
N ASP A 248 -17.00 -3.81 0.20
CA ASP A 248 -16.29 -5.09 0.31
C ASP A 248 -16.17 -5.75 -1.06
N VAL A 249 -15.06 -5.51 -1.73
CA VAL A 249 -14.77 -6.06 -3.06
C VAL A 249 -13.32 -6.51 -3.19
N VAL A 250 -13.10 -7.53 -4.02
CA VAL A 250 -11.76 -7.95 -4.46
C VAL A 250 -11.56 -7.64 -5.94
N PRO A 251 -10.33 -7.31 -6.39
CA PRO A 251 -10.03 -7.18 -7.80
C PRO A 251 -10.13 -8.54 -8.51
N VAL A 252 -10.60 -8.49 -9.74
CA VAL A 252 -10.74 -9.67 -10.62
C VAL A 252 -10.00 -9.40 -11.92
N VAL A 253 -9.01 -10.23 -12.23
CA VAL A 253 -8.36 -10.25 -13.55
C VAL A 253 -9.22 -11.10 -14.49
N LEU A 254 -9.68 -10.53 -15.60
CA LEU A 254 -10.33 -11.30 -16.66
C LEU A 254 -9.31 -11.61 -17.75
N GLN A 255 -9.09 -12.89 -18.01
CA GLN A 255 -8.09 -13.38 -18.96
C GLN A 255 -8.74 -14.31 -19.98
N HIS A 256 -8.40 -14.14 -21.26
CA HIS A 256 -8.93 -14.96 -22.33
C HIS A 256 -8.46 -16.42 -22.21
N ALA A 257 -9.41 -17.35 -22.06
CA ALA A 257 -9.38 -18.82 -22.17
C ALA A 257 -8.18 -19.45 -22.91
N ARG A 258 -8.07 -19.06 -24.17
CA ARG A 258 -7.20 -19.70 -25.16
C ARG A 258 -5.89 -18.98 -25.39
N THR A 259 -5.90 -17.65 -25.55
CA THR A 259 -4.72 -16.85 -25.87
C THR A 259 -3.86 -16.49 -24.66
N GLY A 260 -4.45 -16.44 -23.47
CA GLY A 260 -3.77 -15.94 -22.27
C GLY A 260 -3.75 -14.41 -22.15
N ASP A 261 -4.36 -13.69 -23.10
CA ASP A 261 -4.44 -12.23 -23.04
C ASP A 261 -5.23 -11.77 -21.81
N VAL A 262 -4.70 -10.78 -21.10
CA VAL A 262 -5.47 -10.07 -20.09
C VAL A 262 -6.43 -9.12 -20.79
N LEU A 263 -7.72 -9.30 -20.52
CA LEU A 263 -8.81 -8.52 -21.13
C LEU A 263 -8.96 -7.19 -20.39
N PHE A 264 -9.24 -7.24 -19.10
CA PHE A 264 -9.37 -6.09 -18.20
C PHE A 264 -9.41 -6.53 -16.73
N ILE A 265 -9.35 -5.56 -15.81
CA ILE A 265 -9.60 -5.78 -14.38
C ILE A 265 -10.99 -5.23 -14.02
N GLY A 266 -11.74 -6.04 -13.29
CA GLY A 266 -12.98 -5.67 -12.62
C GLY A 266 -12.88 -5.82 -11.11
N TYR A 267 -14.02 -5.73 -10.44
CA TYR A 267 -14.15 -6.01 -9.01
C TYR A 267 -15.30 -7.00 -8.82
N ALA A 268 -15.24 -7.80 -7.77
CA ALA A 268 -16.34 -8.67 -7.35
C ALA A 268 -16.51 -8.58 -5.83
N ASN A 269 -17.75 -8.48 -5.39
CA ASN A 269 -18.14 -8.83 -4.02
C ASN A 269 -18.66 -10.26 -3.98
N GLU A 270 -19.06 -10.74 -2.80
CA GLU A 270 -19.60 -12.08 -2.62
C GLU A 270 -20.78 -12.38 -3.57
N LEU A 271 -21.69 -11.41 -3.74
CA LEU A 271 -22.85 -11.55 -4.62
C LEU A 271 -22.43 -11.72 -6.09
N ALA A 272 -21.50 -10.91 -6.59
CA ALA A 272 -21.01 -11.01 -7.96
C ALA A 272 -20.27 -12.33 -8.24
N LEU A 273 -19.49 -12.82 -7.26
CA LEU A 273 -18.82 -14.12 -7.36
C LEU A 273 -19.85 -15.26 -7.41
N ARG A 274 -20.86 -15.23 -6.53
CA ARG A 274 -21.94 -16.23 -6.52
C ARG A 274 -22.67 -16.29 -7.85
N GLU A 275 -23.12 -15.14 -8.35
CA GLU A 275 -23.80 -15.02 -9.65
C GLU A 275 -22.91 -15.48 -10.81
N THR A 276 -21.59 -15.24 -10.73
CA THR A 276 -20.64 -15.72 -11.73
C THR A 276 -20.61 -17.24 -11.80
N LEU A 277 -20.52 -17.90 -10.64
CA LEU A 277 -20.48 -19.35 -10.53
C LEU A 277 -21.81 -20.00 -10.93
N GLU A 278 -22.93 -19.42 -10.51
CA GLU A 278 -24.28 -19.94 -10.83
C GLU A 278 -24.61 -19.84 -12.32
N ARG A 279 -24.21 -18.74 -12.98
CA ARG A 279 -24.52 -18.51 -14.40
C ARG A 279 -23.51 -19.12 -15.36
N GLY A 280 -22.30 -19.44 -14.89
CA GLY A 280 -21.19 -19.83 -15.77
C GLY A 280 -20.73 -18.69 -16.69
N GLN A 281 -20.90 -17.44 -16.26
CA GLN A 281 -20.57 -16.23 -17.03
C GLN A 281 -19.98 -15.18 -16.10
N ALA A 282 -19.01 -14.39 -16.55
CA ALA A 282 -18.40 -13.37 -15.69
C ALA A 282 -19.39 -12.27 -15.32
N VAL A 283 -19.71 -12.18 -14.03
CA VAL A 283 -20.48 -11.10 -13.40
C VAL A 283 -19.55 -10.34 -12.46
N LEU A 284 -19.63 -9.01 -12.50
CA LEU A 284 -18.75 -8.13 -11.74
C LEU A 284 -19.57 -7.18 -10.87
N TRP A 285 -18.93 -6.54 -9.91
CA TRP A 285 -19.51 -5.45 -9.13
C TRP A 285 -19.05 -4.10 -9.67
N SER A 286 -20.00 -3.20 -9.95
CA SER A 286 -19.67 -1.83 -10.34
C SER A 286 -19.44 -0.97 -9.11
N THR A 287 -18.18 -0.65 -8.79
CA THR A 287 -17.82 0.18 -7.62
C THR A 287 -18.25 1.66 -7.74
N SER A 288 -18.63 2.11 -8.94
CA SER A 288 -19.20 3.44 -9.16
C SER A 288 -20.72 3.46 -8.95
N ARG A 289 -21.43 2.44 -9.44
CA ARG A 289 -22.90 2.34 -9.39
C ARG A 289 -23.42 1.56 -8.18
N ASN A 290 -22.53 0.88 -7.46
CA ASN A 290 -22.84 0.02 -6.34
C ASN A 290 -23.91 -1.05 -6.64
N GLU A 291 -23.75 -1.70 -7.80
CA GLU A 291 -24.70 -2.69 -8.30
C GLU A 291 -23.98 -3.80 -9.07
N LEU A 292 -24.67 -4.92 -9.28
CA LEU A 292 -24.22 -5.99 -10.17
C LEU A 292 -24.08 -5.46 -11.60
N TRP A 293 -22.95 -5.79 -12.20
CA TRP A 293 -22.65 -5.45 -13.58
C TRP A 293 -22.52 -6.72 -14.42
N HIS A 294 -23.55 -6.94 -15.22
CA HIS A 294 -23.56 -7.96 -16.25
C HIS A 294 -23.03 -7.33 -17.54
N LYS A 295 -21.77 -7.63 -17.87
CA LYS A 295 -21.20 -7.17 -19.14
C LYS A 295 -21.93 -7.89 -20.28
N GLY A 296 -22.55 -7.11 -21.15
CA GLY A 296 -23.24 -7.63 -22.33
C GLY A 296 -24.63 -8.22 -22.07
N ALA A 297 -25.27 -8.02 -20.92
CA ALA A 297 -26.66 -8.46 -20.71
C ALA A 297 -27.63 -7.87 -21.76
N THR A 298 -27.37 -6.65 -22.22
CA THR A 298 -28.17 -5.97 -23.25
C THR A 298 -27.59 -6.08 -24.66
N SER A 299 -26.26 -6.19 -24.80
CA SER A 299 -25.56 -6.21 -26.11
C SER A 299 -25.23 -7.62 -26.63
N GLY A 300 -25.30 -8.65 -25.77
CA GLY A 300 -24.88 -10.02 -26.07
C GLY A 300 -23.38 -10.27 -25.93
N ASP A 301 -22.58 -9.27 -25.51
CA ASP A 301 -21.12 -9.36 -25.33
C ASP A 301 -20.75 -9.99 -23.98
N VAL A 302 -21.29 -11.18 -23.75
CA VAL A 302 -21.09 -11.95 -22.53
C VAL A 302 -19.74 -12.66 -22.58
N LEU A 303 -19.14 -12.83 -21.40
CA LEU A 303 -17.89 -13.54 -21.20
C LEU A 303 -18.22 -14.88 -20.53
N ASP A 304 -18.14 -15.98 -21.28
CA ASP A 304 -18.40 -17.31 -20.74
C ASP A 304 -17.26 -17.72 -19.81
N LEU A 305 -17.60 -18.17 -18.61
CA LEU A 305 -16.63 -18.58 -17.60
C LEU A 305 -16.11 -19.98 -17.92
N VAL A 306 -14.79 -20.13 -17.90
CA VAL A 306 -14.10 -21.43 -18.00
C VAL A 306 -13.70 -21.91 -16.62
N GLU A 307 -13.05 -21.04 -15.84
CA GLU A 307 -12.66 -21.34 -14.46
C GLU A 307 -12.43 -20.05 -13.66
N VAL A 308 -12.44 -20.19 -12.34
CA VAL A 308 -12.02 -19.16 -11.39
C VAL A 308 -10.78 -19.68 -10.67
N ARG A 309 -9.70 -18.89 -10.66
CA ARG A 309 -8.53 -19.14 -9.80
C ARG A 309 -8.46 -18.08 -8.72
N LEU A 310 -7.93 -18.47 -7.58
CA LEU A 310 -7.74 -17.62 -6.41
C LEU A 310 -6.23 -17.47 -6.18
N ASN A 311 -5.77 -16.28 -5.84
CA ASN A 311 -4.37 -16.11 -5.44
C ASN A 311 -4.11 -16.70 -4.04
N CYS A 312 -2.84 -16.81 -3.65
CA CYS A 312 -2.44 -17.38 -2.36
C CYS A 312 -3.01 -16.61 -1.15
N GLU A 313 -3.14 -15.28 -1.26
CA GLU A 313 -3.68 -14.42 -0.21
C GLU A 313 -5.21 -14.38 -0.19
N GLN A 314 -5.86 -15.04 -1.15
CA GLN A 314 -7.33 -15.08 -1.31
C GLN A 314 -8.01 -13.71 -1.42
N ASN A 315 -7.26 -12.69 -1.83
CA ASN A 315 -7.73 -11.31 -1.94
C ASN A 315 -7.84 -10.84 -3.40
N SER A 316 -7.62 -11.73 -4.37
CA SER A 316 -7.86 -11.45 -5.79
C SER A 316 -8.25 -12.72 -6.56
N LEU A 317 -9.03 -12.52 -7.62
CA LEU A 317 -9.54 -13.59 -8.46
C LEU A 317 -8.99 -13.47 -9.88
N LEU A 318 -8.81 -14.61 -10.54
CA LEU A 318 -8.57 -14.71 -11.97
C LEU A 318 -9.74 -15.46 -12.62
N TYR A 319 -10.51 -14.74 -13.43
CA TYR A 319 -11.56 -15.33 -14.25
C TYR A 319 -10.98 -15.65 -15.62
N ARG A 320 -10.91 -16.93 -15.92
CA ARG A 320 -10.57 -17.41 -17.26
C ARG A 320 -11.85 -17.49 -18.07
N VAL A 321 -11.95 -16.69 -19.13
CA VAL A 321 -13.21 -16.48 -19.86
C VAL A 321 -13.04 -16.56 -21.37
N ILE A 322 -14.12 -16.85 -22.09
CA ILE A 322 -14.17 -16.79 -23.56
C ILE A 322 -15.20 -15.72 -23.96
N PRO A 323 -14.79 -14.62 -24.64
CA PRO A 323 -15.72 -13.64 -25.17
C PRO A 323 -16.53 -14.20 -26.33
N ARG A 324 -17.86 -14.02 -26.33
CA ARG A 324 -18.72 -14.51 -27.42
C ARG A 324 -18.59 -13.74 -28.74
N ARG A 325 -18.25 -12.45 -28.69
CA ARG A 325 -18.24 -11.53 -29.85
C ARG A 325 -16.88 -10.86 -30.11
N GLY A 326 -15.80 -11.37 -29.52
CA GLY A 326 -14.41 -10.95 -29.79
C GLY A 326 -13.98 -9.61 -29.17
N GLY A 327 -14.83 -8.57 -29.19
CA GLY A 327 -14.55 -7.27 -28.55
C GLY A 327 -14.95 -7.23 -27.07
N VAL A 328 -14.09 -6.70 -26.21
CA VAL A 328 -14.35 -6.59 -24.75
C VAL A 328 -14.25 -5.17 -24.22
N CYS A 329 -13.55 -4.27 -24.93
CA CYS A 329 -13.49 -2.87 -24.55
C CYS A 329 -14.69 -2.11 -25.13
N HIS A 330 -15.14 -1.05 -24.46
CA HIS A 330 -16.13 -0.14 -25.02
C HIS A 330 -15.53 0.85 -26.02
N THR A 331 -14.20 1.03 -26.01
CA THR A 331 -13.48 1.85 -26.98
C THR A 331 -13.32 1.10 -28.30
N LYS A 332 -13.27 1.85 -29.40
CA LYS A 332 -13.13 1.31 -30.75
C LYS A 332 -11.73 1.55 -31.31
N ASP A 333 -11.29 0.74 -32.25
CA ASP A 333 -10.11 1.02 -33.06
C ASP A 333 -10.44 2.00 -34.21
N THR A 334 -9.44 2.30 -35.03
CA THR A 334 -9.57 3.20 -36.19
C THR A 334 -10.57 2.71 -37.22
N ASP A 335 -10.85 1.40 -37.25
CA ASP A 335 -11.80 0.77 -38.16
C ASP A 335 -13.22 0.68 -37.54
N GLY A 336 -13.41 1.26 -36.36
CA GLY A 336 -14.69 1.30 -35.66
C GLY A 336 -15.07 -0.01 -34.95
N GLN A 337 -14.14 -0.97 -34.85
CA GLN A 337 -14.34 -2.24 -34.18
C GLN A 337 -14.01 -2.14 -32.70
N ALA A 338 -14.78 -2.84 -31.85
CA ALA A 338 -14.51 -2.86 -30.42
C ALA A 338 -13.14 -3.51 -30.14
N ARG A 339 -12.31 -2.86 -29.32
CA ARG A 339 -10.97 -3.38 -29.04
C ARG A 339 -11.04 -4.72 -28.28
N PRO A 340 -10.14 -5.67 -28.57
CA PRO A 340 -10.18 -7.02 -28.01
C PRO A 340 -9.78 -7.09 -26.53
N ARG A 341 -9.16 -6.02 -25.98
CA ARG A 341 -8.74 -5.88 -24.58
C ARG A 341 -8.68 -4.40 -24.20
N CYS A 342 -8.79 -4.08 -22.90
CA CYS A 342 -8.60 -2.72 -22.38
C CYS A 342 -7.13 -2.30 -22.32
N TYR A 343 -6.19 -3.27 -22.37
CA TYR A 343 -4.75 -3.03 -22.44
C TYR A 343 -4.29 -2.84 -23.90
N TYR A 344 -4.82 -1.81 -24.56
CA TYR A 344 -4.50 -1.45 -25.96
C TYR A 344 -3.49 -0.29 -26.08
N ARG A 345 -2.95 0.17 -24.94
CA ARG A 345 -1.88 1.17 -24.87
C ARG A 345 -0.79 0.72 -23.90
N ARG A 346 0.46 1.08 -24.19
CA ARG A 346 1.62 0.90 -23.32
C ARG A 346 2.24 2.25 -22.95
N ILE A 347 2.96 2.31 -21.83
CA ILE A 347 3.80 3.47 -21.52
C ILE A 347 5.01 3.46 -22.46
N ALA A 348 5.25 4.58 -23.15
CA ALA A 348 6.41 4.78 -24.01
C ALA A 348 7.71 4.59 -23.21
N ARG A 349 8.81 4.20 -23.88
CA ARG A 349 10.11 4.02 -23.20
C ARG A 349 10.64 5.31 -22.56
N SER A 350 10.23 6.48 -23.08
CA SER A 350 10.50 7.79 -22.48
C SER A 350 9.81 7.99 -21.13
N GLY A 351 8.70 7.28 -20.91
CA GLY A 351 7.94 7.28 -19.66
C GLY A 351 6.91 8.41 -19.54
N ASP A 352 6.81 9.31 -20.51
CA ASP A 352 5.97 10.52 -20.46
C ASP A 352 4.72 10.46 -21.35
N ALA A 353 4.57 9.40 -22.14
CA ALA A 353 3.45 9.23 -23.08
C ALA A 353 2.96 7.78 -23.14
N LEU A 354 1.77 7.60 -23.74
CA LEU A 354 1.17 6.32 -24.09
C LEU A 354 1.31 6.08 -25.59
N GLU A 355 1.59 4.84 -25.97
CA GLU A 355 1.64 4.34 -27.34
C GLU A 355 0.56 3.26 -27.53
N PHE A 356 -0.19 3.30 -28.63
CA PHE A 356 -1.12 2.22 -28.98
C PHE A 356 -0.36 0.95 -29.37
N VAL A 357 -0.91 -0.21 -29.00
CA VAL A 357 -0.32 -1.54 -29.24
C VAL A 357 -1.25 -2.51 -29.94
#